data_AF-A0A2D6Q4Q7-F1
#
_entry.id   AF-A0A2D6Q4Q7-F1
#
_cell.length_a   1.000
_cell.length_b   1.000
_cell.length_c   1.000
_cell.angle_alpha   90.00
_cell.angle_beta   90.00
_cell.angle_gamma   90.00
#
_symmetry.space_group_name_H-M   'P 1'
#
loop_
_entity.id
_entity.type
_entity.pdbx_description
1 polymer ?
#
loop_
_entity_poly.entity_id
_entity_poly.type
_entity_poly.pdbx_seq_one_letter_code
_entity_poly.pdbx_strand_id
1 'polypeptide(L)'
;MKKYKLVYVEWHDAISNEGISAWKTAEEVKEWGEGRDWIVENVGWLLEETKEYIVLAAKKSDKSSDDYDQQYGCLFKIPRTWIRKKKVLKI
;
A
#
# COMPACT_ATOMS: atom_id res chain seq x y z
N MET A 1 7.05 -14.89 -19.48
CA MET A 1 6.53 -13.73 -18.69
C MET A 1 7.46 -13.47 -17.52
N LYS A 2 7.91 -12.21 -17.30
CA LYS A 2 8.61 -11.87 -16.06
C LYS A 2 7.63 -12.11 -14.90
N LYS A 3 7.95 -13.07 -14.03
CA LYS A 3 7.15 -13.38 -12.84
C LYS A 3 7.33 -12.22 -11.86
N TYR A 4 6.30 -11.41 -11.65
CA TYR A 4 6.32 -10.35 -10.64
C TYR A 4 6.66 -10.94 -9.27
N LYS A 5 7.41 -10.19 -8.46
CA LYS A 5 7.76 -10.62 -7.11
C LYS A 5 6.59 -10.30 -6.18
N LEU A 6 6.14 -11.29 -5.41
CA LEU A 6 5.23 -11.02 -4.30
C LEU A 6 6.04 -10.39 -3.16
N VAL A 7 5.60 -9.24 -2.67
CA VAL A 7 6.28 -8.48 -1.64
C VAL A 7 5.30 -8.11 -0.53
N TYR A 8 5.81 -8.10 0.70
CA TYR A 8 5.19 -7.41 1.82
C TYR A 8 5.82 -6.00 1.92
N VAL A 9 4.99 -4.97 2.04
CA VAL A 9 5.40 -3.57 2.16
C VAL A 9 4.69 -2.94 3.35
N GLU A 10 5.45 -2.19 4.17
CA GLU A 10 4.91 -1.25 5.15
C GLU A 10 5.28 0.17 4.70
N TRP A 11 4.30 1.05 4.63
CA TRP A 11 4.53 2.47 4.35
C TRP A 11 3.68 3.36 5.25
N HIS A 12 4.10 4.61 5.31
CA HIS A 12 3.35 5.69 5.95
C HIS A 12 2.43 6.37 4.95
N ASP A 13 1.17 6.53 5.29
CA ASP A 13 0.21 7.28 4.48
C ASP A 13 -0.32 8.50 5.25
N ALA A 14 -0.81 9.48 4.51
CA ALA A 14 -1.54 10.59 5.12
C ALA A 14 -2.93 10.10 5.50
N ILE A 15 -3.30 10.29 6.78
CA ILE A 15 -4.65 9.98 7.28
C ILE A 15 -5.33 11.24 7.78
N SER A 16 -6.63 11.31 7.58
CA SER A 16 -7.51 12.36 8.09
C SER A 16 -8.52 11.74 9.05
N ASN A 17 -8.87 12.46 10.12
CA ASN A 17 -9.95 12.07 11.03
C ASN A 17 -11.29 12.62 10.52
N GLU A 18 -11.79 12.10 9.40
CA GLU A 18 -13.05 12.53 8.80
C GLU A 18 -14.28 11.87 9.47
N GLY A 19 -15.37 12.64 9.66
CA GLY A 19 -16.63 12.13 10.21
C GLY A 19 -17.47 13.16 10.98
N ILE A 20 -18.65 12.75 11.44
CA ILE A 20 -19.62 13.60 12.16
C ILE A 20 -19.06 14.12 13.51
N SER A 21 -18.10 13.40 14.10
CA SER A 21 -17.39 13.80 15.32
C SER A 21 -15.87 13.84 15.07
N ALA A 22 -15.45 14.68 14.12
CA ALA A 22 -14.04 14.94 13.82
C ALA A 22 -13.36 15.88 14.83
N TRP A 23 -14.14 16.49 15.73
CA TRP A 23 -13.62 17.35 16.79
C TRP A 23 -12.95 16.51 17.86
N LYS A 24 -11.74 16.92 18.24
CA LYS A 24 -10.96 16.31 19.29
C LYS A 24 -10.58 17.37 20.31
N THR A 25 -10.60 16.99 21.59
CA THR A 25 -9.93 17.71 22.67
C THR A 25 -8.41 17.69 22.46
N ALA A 26 -7.67 18.53 23.20
CA ALA A 26 -6.22 18.60 23.06
C ALA A 26 -5.54 17.27 23.42
N GLU A 27 -6.07 16.59 24.44
CA GLU A 27 -5.64 15.26 24.88
C GLU A 27 -5.85 14.22 23.78
N GLU A 28 -7.04 14.20 23.17
CA GLU A 28 -7.36 13.27 22.07
C GLU A 28 -6.53 13.53 20.81
N VAL A 29 -6.15 14.79 20.53
CA VAL A 29 -5.22 15.12 19.42
C VAL A 29 -3.84 14.53 19.70
N LYS A 30 -3.35 14.64 20.94
CA LYS A 30 -2.06 14.06 21.32
C LYS A 30 -2.08 12.54 21.17
N GLU A 31 -3.11 11.89 21.70
CA GLU A 31 -3.29 10.43 21.58
C GLU A 31 -3.39 9.99 20.11
N TRP A 32 -4.14 10.73 19.28
CA TRP A 32 -4.25 10.44 17.86
C TRP A 32 -2.91 10.58 17.13
N GLY A 33 -2.12 11.60 17.45
CA GLY A 33 -0.79 11.81 16.87
C GLY A 33 0.25 10.74 17.26
N GLU A 34 0.08 10.11 18.43
CA GLU A 34 0.91 8.99 18.88
C GLU A 34 0.47 7.64 18.28
N GLY A 35 -0.71 7.61 17.66
CA GLY A 35 -1.29 6.46 16.98
C GLY A 35 -0.47 5.95 15.80
N ARG A 36 -0.71 4.68 15.44
CA ARG A 36 -0.01 3.97 14.35
C ARG A 36 -0.90 3.70 13.13
N ASP A 37 -2.11 4.26 13.12
CA ASP A 37 -3.14 4.01 12.09
C ASP A 37 -2.73 4.48 10.69
N TRP A 38 -1.75 5.38 10.61
CA TRP A 38 -1.13 5.87 9.38
C TRP A 38 -0.12 4.90 8.76
N ILE A 39 0.18 3.78 9.43
CA ILE A 39 1.03 2.72 8.89
C ILE A 39 0.16 1.74 8.13
N VAL A 40 0.37 1.67 6.82
CA VAL A 40 -0.31 0.71 5.95
C VAL A 40 0.59 -0.51 5.76
N GLU A 41 0.02 -1.69 5.95
CA GLU A 41 0.68 -2.98 5.73
C GLU A 41 -0.03 -3.71 4.58
N ASN A 42 0.71 -4.09 3.54
CA ASN A 42 0.11 -4.77 2.38
C ASN A 42 1.02 -5.84 1.79
N VAL A 43 0.40 -6.91 1.28
CA VAL A 43 1.05 -7.91 0.43
C VAL A 43 0.53 -7.78 -0.99
N GLY A 44 1.43 -7.61 -1.94
CA GLY A 44 1.05 -7.47 -3.34
C GLY A 44 2.16 -7.79 -4.32
N TRP A 45 1.81 -7.77 -5.60
CA TRP A 45 2.72 -7.99 -6.71
C TRP A 45 3.45 -6.68 -7.05
N LEU A 46 4.78 -6.70 -6.97
CA LEU A 46 5.61 -5.57 -7.36
C LEU A 46 5.65 -5.47 -8.89
N LEU A 47 4.91 -4.50 -9.44
CA LEU A 47 4.80 -4.27 -10.87
C LEU A 47 5.95 -3.42 -11.40
N GLU A 48 6.31 -2.38 -10.64
CA GLU A 48 7.36 -1.44 -10.98
C GLU A 48 8.12 -0.99 -9.74
N GLU A 49 9.42 -0.75 -9.89
CA GLU A 49 10.28 -0.22 -8.85
C GLU A 49 11.29 0.76 -9.47
N THR A 50 11.16 2.05 -9.14
CA THR A 50 12.06 3.12 -9.56
C THR A 50 12.86 3.63 -8.37
N LYS A 51 13.66 4.70 -8.53
CA LYS A 51 14.30 5.38 -7.39
C LYS A 51 13.31 6.25 -6.58
N GLU A 52 12.17 6.62 -7.16
CA GLU A 52 11.23 7.56 -6.57
C GLU A 52 10.01 6.87 -5.96
N TYR A 53 9.56 5.76 -6.55
CA TYR A 53 8.36 5.06 -6.14
C TYR A 53 8.39 3.57 -6.45
N ILE A 54 7.41 2.85 -5.89
CA ILE A 54 7.03 1.51 -6.34
C ILE A 54 5.57 1.51 -6.80
N VAL A 55 5.22 0.59 -7.69
CA VAL A 55 3.84 0.24 -8.02
C VAL A 55 3.55 -1.17 -7.53
N LEU A 56 2.56 -1.28 -6.65
CA LEU A 56 2.10 -2.53 -6.05
C LEU A 56 0.67 -2.82 -6.51
N ALA A 57 0.38 -4.07 -6.85
CA ALA A 57 -0.98 -4.54 -7.09
C ALA A 57 -1.37 -5.59 -6.06
N ALA A 58 -2.44 -5.35 -5.29
CA ALA A 58 -2.94 -6.35 -4.34
C ALA A 58 -3.72 -7.48 -5.04
N LYS A 59 -4.22 -7.24 -6.27
CA LYS A 59 -4.93 -8.23 -7.08
C LYS A 59 -4.28 -8.37 -8.45
N LYS A 60 -4.16 -9.62 -8.91
CA LYS A 60 -3.70 -9.97 -10.26
C LYS A 60 -4.65 -11.02 -10.84
N SER A 61 -5.13 -10.82 -12.06
CA SER A 61 -5.90 -11.83 -12.79
C SER A 61 -5.01 -13.00 -13.19
N ASP A 62 -5.52 -14.22 -13.02
CA ASP A 62 -4.91 -15.47 -13.51
C ASP A 62 -5.66 -16.05 -14.73
N LYS A 63 -6.69 -15.34 -15.24
CA LYS A 63 -7.47 -15.80 -16.40
C LYS A 63 -6.85 -15.34 -17.71
N SER A 64 -6.51 -16.31 -18.56
CA SER A 64 -6.07 -16.14 -19.94
C SER A 64 -7.25 -16.11 -20.92
N SER A 65 -8.18 -15.19 -20.72
CA SER A 65 -9.23 -14.90 -21.71
C SER A 65 -8.96 -13.50 -22.26
N ASP A 66 -9.15 -13.32 -23.56
CA ASP A 66 -8.64 -12.18 -24.36
C ASP A 66 -8.90 -10.77 -23.79
N ASP A 67 -9.92 -10.58 -22.95
CA ASP A 67 -10.24 -9.28 -22.30
C ASP A 67 -9.69 -9.08 -20.87
N TYR A 68 -9.27 -10.15 -20.19
CA TYR A 68 -8.85 -10.15 -18.77
C TYR A 68 -7.38 -10.55 -18.55
N ASP A 69 -6.68 -10.87 -19.63
CA ASP A 69 -5.27 -11.17 -19.58
C ASP A 69 -4.51 -9.93 -19.07
N GLN A 70 -3.72 -10.11 -18.00
CA GLN A 70 -2.89 -9.07 -17.38
C GLN A 70 -3.63 -7.91 -16.71
N GLN A 71 -4.84 -8.12 -16.20
CA GLN A 71 -5.47 -7.12 -15.33
C GLN A 71 -4.90 -7.13 -13.90
N TYR A 72 -4.72 -5.93 -13.35
CA TYR A 72 -4.29 -5.70 -11.97
C TYR A 72 -5.31 -4.80 -11.26
N GLY A 73 -5.60 -5.12 -10.00
CA GLY A 73 -6.57 -4.39 -9.20
C GLY A 73 -5.98 -3.95 -7.87
N CYS A 74 -6.59 -2.94 -7.26
CA CYS A 74 -6.13 -2.36 -6.00
C CYS A 74 -4.65 -1.94 -6.11
N LEU A 75 -4.40 -1.02 -7.04
CA LEU A 75 -3.07 -0.49 -7.32
C LEU A 75 -2.68 0.56 -6.28
N PHE A 76 -1.43 0.52 -5.86
CA PHE A 76 -0.82 1.52 -5.00
C PHE A 76 0.44 2.05 -5.69
N LYS A 77 0.54 3.37 -5.83
CA LYS A 77 1.80 4.05 -6.18
C LYS A 77 2.35 4.68 -4.91
N ILE A 78 3.43 4.12 -4.40
CA ILE A 78 3.95 4.47 -3.08
C ILE A 78 5.31 5.16 -3.26
N PRO A 79 5.46 6.43 -2.85
CA PRO A 79 6.77 7.10 -2.82
C PRO A 79 7.76 6.31 -1.97
N ARG A 80 8.99 6.14 -2.45
CA ARG A 80 10.02 5.39 -1.73
C ARG A 80 10.29 5.94 -0.34
N THR A 81 10.21 7.25 -0.19
CA THR A 81 10.44 7.96 1.07
C THR A 81 9.42 7.61 2.14
N TRP A 82 8.26 7.07 1.76
CA TRP A 82 7.20 6.66 2.70
C TRP A 82 7.34 5.19 3.11
N ILE A 83 8.11 4.40 2.37
CA ILE A 83 8.29 2.97 2.63
C ILE A 83 9.24 2.78 3.81
N ARG A 84 8.74 2.13 4.86
CA ARG A 84 9.54 1.78 6.03
C ARG A 84 10.19 0.42 5.91
N LYS A 85 9.50 -0.52 5.26
CA LYS A 85 9.91 -1.91 5.17
C LYS A 85 9.40 -2.53 3.89
N LYS A 86 10.24 -3.33 3.25
CA LYS A 86 9.88 -4.15 2.10
C LYS A 86 10.55 -5.51 2.24
N LYS A 87 9.78 -6.59 2.11
CA LYS A 87 10.28 -7.97 2.15
C LYS A 87 9.75 -8.75 0.94
N VAL A 88 10.66 -9.33 0.16
CA VAL A 88 10.27 -10.27 -0.90
C VAL A 88 9.84 -11.58 -0.26
N LEU A 89 8.67 -12.07 -0.64
CA LEU A 89 8.12 -13.33 -0.17
C LEU A 89 8.54 -14.45 -1.12
N LYS A 90 9.01 -15.57 -0.55
CA LYS A 90 9.24 -16.81 -1.30
C LYS A 90 7.95 -17.63 -1.20
N ILE A 91 7.40 -18.00 -2.36
CA ILE A 91 6.26 -18.91 -2.50
C ILE A 91 6.81 -20.23 -3.02
#